data_AF-A0AAX2AC65-F1
#
_entry.id   AF-A0AAX2AC65-F1
#
_cell.length_a   1.000
_cell.length_b   1.000
_cell.length_c   1.000
_cell.angle_alpha   90.00
_cell.angle_beta   90.00
_cell.angle_gamma   90.00
#
_symmetry.space_group_name_H-M   'P 1'
#
loop_
_entity.id
_entity.type
_entity.pdbx_description
1 polymer ?
#
loop_
_entity_poly.entity_id
_entity_poly.type
_entity_poly.pdbx_seq_one_letter_code
_entity_poly.pdbx_strand_id
1 'polypeptide(L)'
;MELLLFVLIVALFAFLFFFFADKTKNKEYRSSALKKEELIQKYEDEMLEIIEKYKNDSSLLTTKKIEYLKKASNQLHNNIFFTEKEAKALIQRLASF
;
A
#
# COMPACT_ATOMS: atom_id res chain seq x y z
N MET A 1 50.43 -2.83 19.99
CA MET A 1 49.48 -3.83 19.44
C MET A 1 48.07 -3.58 19.94
N GLU A 2 47.85 -3.44 21.26
CA GLU A 2 46.52 -3.24 21.86
C GLU A 2 45.83 -1.91 21.43
N LEU A 3 46.58 -0.80 21.39
CA LEU A 3 46.07 0.50 20.91
C LEU A 3 45.61 0.47 19.44
N LEU A 4 46.36 -0.23 18.58
CA LEU A 4 46.02 -0.40 17.17
C LEU A 4 44.72 -1.19 17.01
N LEU A 5 44.55 -2.23 17.82
CA LEU A 5 43.36 -3.07 17.82
C LEU A 5 42.13 -2.30 18.34
N PHE A 6 42.30 -1.46 19.35
CA PHE A 6 41.24 -0.59 19.87
C PHE A 6 40.77 0.45 18.83
N VAL A 7 41.69 1.10 18.13
CA VAL A 7 41.37 2.06 17.07
C VAL A 7 40.60 1.38 15.93
N LEU A 8 40.99 0.16 15.57
CA LEU A 8 40.35 -0.62 14.51
C LEU A 8 38.90 -0.98 14.89
N ILE A 9 38.66 -1.36 16.15
CA ILE A 9 37.32 -1.67 16.66
C ILE A 9 36.43 -0.42 16.64
N VAL A 10 36.92 0.73 17.11
CA VAL A 10 36.16 1.99 17.10
C VAL A 10 35.81 2.43 15.69
N ALA A 11 36.75 2.32 14.75
CA ALA A 11 36.51 2.62 13.33
C ALA A 11 35.45 1.69 12.72
N LEU A 12 35.46 0.41 13.09
CA LEU A 12 34.50 -0.59 12.60
C LEU A 12 33.09 -0.31 13.14
N PHE A 13 32.96 0.08 14.41
CA PHE A 13 31.68 0.52 14.98
C PHE A 13 31.18 1.83 14.37
N ALA A 14 32.06 2.81 14.11
CA ALA A 14 31.68 4.05 13.44
C ALA A 14 31.21 3.80 12.00
N PHE A 15 31.89 2.91 11.27
CA PHE A 15 31.49 2.50 9.92
C PHE A 15 30.13 1.79 9.91
N LEU A 16 29.92 0.85 10.83
CA LEU A 16 28.61 0.19 10.98
C LEU A 16 27.52 1.20 11.35
N PHE A 17 27.78 2.12 12.27
CA PHE A 17 26.81 3.14 12.65
C PHE A 17 26.45 4.04 11.47
N PHE A 18 27.43 4.52 10.70
CA PHE A 18 27.19 5.35 9.51
C PHE A 18 26.43 4.58 8.42
N PHE A 19 26.82 3.33 8.14
CA PHE A 19 26.18 2.48 7.13
C PHE A 19 24.72 2.12 7.47
N PHE A 20 24.41 1.95 8.76
CA PHE A 20 23.04 1.65 9.19
C PHE A 20 22.20 2.92 9.44
N ALA A 21 22.81 4.08 9.74
CA ALA A 21 22.08 5.33 10.01
C ALA A 21 21.34 5.87 8.78
N ASP A 22 21.85 5.67 7.56
CA ASP A 22 21.21 6.16 6.33
C ASP A 22 19.90 5.45 5.98
N LYS A 23 19.67 4.24 6.52
CA LYS A 23 18.41 3.51 6.27
C LYS A 23 17.20 4.08 7.04
N THR A 24 17.41 5.10 7.87
CA THR A 24 16.35 5.70 8.71
C THR A 24 15.85 7.05 8.18
N LYS A 25 16.46 7.59 7.12
CA LYS A 25 16.06 8.87 6.51
C LYS A 25 15.21 8.63 5.27
N ASN A 26 14.00 8.09 5.47
CA ASN A 26 12.83 8.26 4.59
C ASN A 26 11.62 7.45 5.09
N LYS A 27 11.41 7.40 6.41
CA LYS A 27 10.02 7.39 6.90
C LYS A 27 9.55 8.84 6.89
N GLU A 28 9.52 9.43 5.70
CA GLU A 28 8.57 10.50 5.47
C GLU A 28 7.23 9.94 5.95
N TYR A 29 6.63 10.69 6.85
CA TYR A 29 5.22 10.62 7.13
C TYR A 29 4.51 10.86 5.79
N ARG A 30 4.49 9.86 4.90
CA ARG A 30 3.82 9.92 3.60
C ARG A 30 2.42 10.36 3.94
N SER A 31 2.10 11.57 3.49
CA SER A 31 0.92 12.28 3.96
C SER A 31 -0.29 11.36 3.86
N SER A 32 -1.22 11.48 4.79
CA SER A 32 -2.46 10.68 4.78
C SER A 32 -3.12 10.69 3.40
N ALA A 33 -3.04 11.82 2.68
CA ALA A 33 -3.44 11.95 1.28
C ALA A 33 -2.73 10.94 0.37
N LEU A 34 -1.39 10.96 0.28
CA LEU A 34 -0.64 10.04 -0.60
C LEU A 34 -1.00 8.57 -0.39
N LYS A 35 -1.29 8.17 0.86
CA LYS A 35 -1.74 6.79 1.18
C LYS A 35 -3.19 6.52 0.72
N LYS A 36 -4.07 7.52 0.75
CA LYS A 36 -5.44 7.40 0.20
C LYS A 36 -5.39 7.22 -1.32
N GLU A 37 -4.61 8.03 -2.02
CA GLU A 37 -4.50 7.92 -3.48
C GLU A 37 -3.92 6.57 -3.92
N GLU A 38 -2.87 6.08 -3.23
CA GLU A 38 -2.32 4.73 -3.46
C GLU A 38 -3.38 3.64 -3.22
N LEU A 39 -4.23 3.79 -2.20
CA LEU A 39 -5.32 2.85 -1.93
C LEU A 39 -6.42 2.91 -2.99
N ILE A 40 -6.84 4.10 -3.42
CA ILE A 40 -7.83 4.28 -4.49
C ILE A 40 -7.33 3.59 -5.76
N GLN A 41 -6.10 3.89 -6.17
CA GLN A 41 -5.49 3.30 -7.37
C GLN A 41 -5.46 1.78 -7.29
N LYS A 42 -5.06 1.23 -6.14
CA LYS A 42 -5.07 -0.22 -5.92
C LYS A 42 -6.45 -0.85 -6.13
N TYR A 43 -7.52 -0.25 -5.60
CA TYR A 43 -8.86 -0.80 -5.77
C TYR A 43 -9.35 -0.71 -7.23
N GLU A 44 -8.95 0.35 -7.95
CA GLU A 44 -9.26 0.50 -9.37
C GLU A 44 -8.52 -0.52 -10.24
N ASP A 45 -7.23 -0.72 -9.99
CA ASP A 45 -6.40 -1.68 -10.71
C ASP A 45 -6.91 -3.12 -10.50
N GLU A 46 -7.27 -3.48 -9.26
CA GLU A 46 -7.85 -4.79 -8.95
C GLU A 46 -9.22 -5.01 -9.66
N MET A 47 -10.06 -3.97 -9.76
CA MET A 47 -11.33 -4.05 -10.51
C MET A 47 -11.07 -4.25 -12.00
N LEU A 48 -10.13 -3.51 -12.58
CA LEU A 48 -9.73 -3.65 -13.99
C LEU A 48 -9.15 -5.03 -14.27
N GLU A 49 -8.35 -5.59 -13.36
CA GLU A 49 -7.82 -6.95 -13.47
C GLU A 49 -8.95 -7.99 -13.50
N ILE A 50 -9.98 -7.84 -12.66
CA ILE A 50 -11.17 -8.70 -12.69
C ILE A 50 -11.89 -8.57 -14.04
N ILE A 51 -12.07 -7.36 -14.54
CA ILE A 51 -12.71 -7.12 -15.84
C ILE A 51 -11.92 -7.80 -16.95
N GLU A 52 -10.62 -7.60 -17.01
CA GLU A 52 -9.76 -8.18 -18.05
C GLU A 52 -9.72 -9.72 -17.97
N LYS A 53 -9.64 -10.26 -16.75
CA LYS A 53 -9.58 -11.71 -16.51
C LYS A 53 -10.86 -12.44 -16.91
N TYR A 54 -12.02 -11.82 -16.71
CA TYR A 54 -13.33 -12.43 -16.99
C TYR A 54 -14.06 -11.80 -18.17
N LYS A 55 -13.38 -11.00 -19.02
CA LYS A 55 -13.99 -10.32 -20.18
C LYS A 55 -14.75 -11.23 -21.14
N ASN A 56 -14.36 -12.49 -21.22
CA ASN A 56 -14.94 -13.49 -22.11
C ASN A 56 -16.15 -14.22 -21.50
N ASP A 57 -16.44 -14.04 -20.21
CA ASP A 57 -17.56 -14.68 -19.50
C ASP A 57 -18.32 -13.63 -18.68
N SER A 58 -19.37 -13.07 -19.28
CA SER A 58 -20.19 -11.99 -18.71
C SER A 58 -20.88 -12.37 -17.39
N SER A 59 -21.28 -13.64 -17.24
CA SER A 59 -21.95 -14.15 -16.03
C SER A 59 -20.97 -14.24 -14.86
N LEU A 60 -19.80 -14.82 -15.13
CA LEU A 60 -18.74 -14.95 -14.14
C LEU A 60 -18.13 -13.59 -13.79
N LEU A 61 -17.98 -12.69 -14.78
CA LEU A 61 -17.54 -11.32 -14.58
C LEU A 61 -18.43 -10.57 -13.60
N THR A 62 -19.74 -10.59 -13.82
CA THR A 62 -20.70 -9.91 -12.94
C THR A 62 -20.62 -10.44 -11.51
N THR A 63 -20.56 -11.77 -11.36
CA THR A 63 -20.42 -12.42 -10.06
C THR A 63 -19.14 -11.98 -9.34
N LYS A 64 -18.00 -11.96 -10.06
CA LYS A 64 -16.70 -11.59 -9.50
C LYS A 64 -16.61 -10.10 -9.16
N LYS A 65 -17.20 -9.22 -9.96
CA LYS A 65 -17.33 -7.79 -9.64
C LYS A 65 -18.12 -7.57 -8.35
N ILE A 66 -19.25 -8.26 -8.19
CA ILE A 66 -20.07 -8.15 -6.96
C ILE A 66 -19.31 -8.68 -5.74
N GLU A 67 -18.65 -9.84 -5.86
CA GLU A 67 -17.82 -10.42 -4.80
C GLU A 67 -16.72 -9.45 -4.36
N TYR A 68 -16.08 -8.82 -5.34
CA TYR A 68 -15.04 -7.83 -5.10
C TYR A 68 -15.58 -6.56 -4.43
N LEU A 69 -16.69 -6.00 -4.90
CA LEU A 69 -17.30 -4.81 -4.30
C LEU A 69 -17.67 -5.03 -2.82
N LYS A 70 -18.17 -6.23 -2.47
CA LYS A 70 -18.45 -6.59 -1.07
C LYS A 70 -17.17 -6.61 -0.23
N LYS A 71 -16.10 -7.20 -0.76
CA LYS A 71 -14.79 -7.24 -0.10
C LYS A 71 -14.22 -5.84 0.08
N ALA A 72 -14.18 -5.04 -1.00
CA ALA A 72 -13.68 -3.67 -0.99
C ALA A 72 -14.47 -2.79 0.00
N SER A 73 -15.79 -2.95 0.05
CA SER A 73 -16.65 -2.20 0.98
C SER A 73 -16.27 -2.47 2.43
N ASN A 74 -16.13 -3.75 2.81
CA ASN A 74 -15.71 -4.13 4.15
C ASN A 74 -14.29 -3.64 4.49
N GLN A 75 -13.37 -3.65 3.52
CA GLN A 75 -12.00 -3.21 3.74
C GLN A 75 -11.89 -1.69 3.87
N LEU A 76 -12.63 -0.93 3.05
CA LEU A 76 -12.66 0.53 3.10
C LEU A 76 -13.37 1.05 4.35
N HIS A 77 -14.44 0.39 4.79
CA HIS A 77 -15.15 0.79 6.02
C HIS A 77 -14.28 0.69 7.28
N ASN A 78 -13.38 -0.30 7.32
CA ASN A 78 -12.45 -0.50 8.43
C ASN A 78 -11.12 0.27 8.26
N ASN A 79 -10.99 1.10 7.23
CA ASN A 79 -9.74 1.77 6.90
C ASN A 79 -9.68 3.17 7.53
N ILE A 80 -8.63 3.44 8.31
CA ILE A 80 -8.43 4.73 9.01
C ILE A 80 -8.26 5.95 8.08
N PHE A 81 -7.98 5.71 6.79
CA PHE A 81 -7.76 6.75 5.81
C PHE A 81 -9.05 7.18 5.09
N PHE A 82 -10.15 6.45 5.23
CA PHE A 82 -11.41 6.79 4.55
C PHE A 82 -12.49 7.15 5.55
N THR A 83 -13.16 8.27 5.30
CA THR A 83 -14.47 8.55 5.91
C THR A 83 -15.53 7.65 5.28
N GLU A 84 -16.64 7.43 5.98
CA GLU A 84 -17.76 6.64 5.47
C GLU A 84 -18.27 7.17 4.11
N LYS A 85 -18.30 8.50 3.94
CA LYS A 85 -18.69 9.15 2.69
C LYS A 85 -17.70 8.88 1.56
N GLU A 86 -16.39 8.97 1.83
CA GLU A 86 -15.35 8.69 0.83
C GLU A 86 -15.35 7.21 0.44
N ALA A 87 -15.46 6.30 1.41
CA ALA A 87 -15.57 4.86 1.17
C ALA A 87 -16.77 4.54 0.27
N LYS A 88 -17.95 5.11 0.56
CA LYS A 88 -19.15 4.94 -0.25
C LYS A 88 -18.98 5.49 -1.67
N ALA A 89 -18.35 6.66 -1.81
CA ALA A 89 -18.07 7.25 -3.12
C ALA A 89 -17.13 6.38 -3.96
N LEU A 90 -16.09 5.81 -3.33
CA LEU A 90 -15.17 4.90 -4.01
C LEU A 90 -15.87 3.61 -4.45
N ILE A 91 -16.69 3.00 -3.60
CA ILE A 91 -17.49 1.82 -3.98
C ILE A 91 -18.43 2.13 -5.15
N GLN A 92 -19.07 3.29 -5.14
CA GLN A 92 -19.93 3.71 -6.25
C GLN A 92 -19.15 3.91 -7.55
N ARG A 93 -17.93 4.46 -7.46
CA ARG A 93 -17.02 4.58 -8.61
C ARG A 93 -16.63 3.22 -9.15
N LEU A 94 -16.20 2.29 -8.28
CA LEU A 94 -15.85 0.91 -8.66
C LEU A 94 -17.01 0.16 -9.31
N ALA A 95 -18.24 0.37 -8.84
CA ALA A 95 -19.43 -0.23 -9.43
C ALA A 95 -19.78 0.30 -10.83
N SER A 96 -19.20 1.44 -11.22
CA SER A 96 -19.45 2.09 -12.52
C SER A 96 -18.42 1.75 -13.60
N PHE A 97 -17.32 1.07 -13.24
CA PHE A 97 -16.48 0.34 -14.21
C PHE A 97 -17.28 -0.82 -14.81
#